data_AF-A0A921BCU9-F1
#
_entry.id   AF-A0A921BCU9-F1
#
_cell.length_a   1.000
_cell.length_b   1.000
_cell.length_c   1.000
_cell.angle_alpha   90.00
_cell.angle_beta   90.00
_cell.angle_gamma   90.00
#
_symmetry.space_group_name_H-M   'P 1'
#
loop_
_entity.id
_entity.type
_entity.pdbx_description
1 polymer ?
#
loop_
_entity_poly.entity_id
_entity_poly.type
_entity_poly.pdbx_seq_one_letter_code
_entity_poly.pdbx_strand_id
1 'polypeptide(L)'
;MFRILWGLAKNLGIQTLTLPIEKAMKAYDQILGKVFKGTDSDLAEENIQARIRGNLLMALSNKKGWMVLATGNKSEFSVGYCTLYGDMAGGFAVIKDVPKIWVYKISHWVNSKKRLSQNPFYERPSANWTGPKRYGTLPPYDLLDPIC
;
A
#
# COMPACT_ATOMS: atom_id res chain seq x y z
N MET A 1 5.37 14.29 -0.45
CA MET A 1 4.90 12.97 -0.92
C MET A 1 5.45 12.46 -2.25
N PHE A 2 4.96 12.85 -3.45
CA PHE A 2 5.37 12.17 -4.70
C PHE A 2 6.88 12.24 -5.01
N ARG A 3 7.55 13.35 -4.68
CA ARG A 3 8.96 13.63 -5.00
C ARG A 3 9.94 12.55 -4.53
N ILE A 4 9.66 11.93 -3.37
CA ILE A 4 10.49 10.86 -2.78
C ILE A 4 10.39 9.56 -3.60
N LEU A 5 9.17 9.19 -3.99
CA LEU A 5 8.91 7.97 -4.76
C LEU A 5 9.55 8.03 -6.15
N TRP A 6 9.39 9.16 -6.86
CA TRP A 6 10.01 9.37 -8.17
C TRP A 6 11.53 9.41 -8.08
N GLY A 7 12.08 10.02 -7.02
CA GLY A 7 13.52 10.04 -6.76
C GLY A 7 14.09 8.65 -6.57
N LEU A 8 13.44 7.82 -5.75
CA LEU A 8 13.86 6.43 -5.54
C LEU A 8 13.77 5.58 -6.80
N ALA A 9 12.64 5.65 -7.52
CA ALA A 9 12.46 4.88 -8.76
C ALA A 9 13.52 5.26 -9.80
N LYS A 10 13.80 6.57 -9.97
CA LYS A 10 14.85 7.07 -10.86
C LYS A 10 16.24 6.55 -10.45
N ASN A 11 16.57 6.61 -9.16
CA ASN A 11 17.86 6.11 -8.66
C ASN A 11 18.06 4.61 -8.86
N LEU A 12 16.97 3.85 -8.91
CA LEU A 12 16.98 2.40 -9.15
C LEU A 12 16.80 2.02 -10.63
N GLY A 13 16.63 3.00 -11.54
CA GLY A 13 16.37 2.74 -12.95
C GLY A 13 15.02 2.05 -13.22
N ILE A 14 14.05 2.21 -12.31
CA ILE A 14 12.73 1.57 -12.40
C ILE A 14 11.80 2.42 -13.26
N GLN A 15 11.15 1.80 -14.24
CA GLN A 15 10.09 2.43 -15.01
C GLN A 15 8.87 2.70 -14.12
N THR A 16 8.34 3.91 -14.22
CA THR A 16 7.18 4.38 -13.47
C THR A 16 5.99 4.64 -14.39
N LEU A 17 4.80 4.25 -13.96
CA LEU A 17 3.53 4.51 -14.64
C LEU A 17 2.56 5.19 -13.66
N THR A 18 1.86 6.23 -14.10
CA THR A 18 0.83 6.92 -13.31
C THR A 18 -0.55 6.63 -13.88
N LEU A 19 -1.41 6.02 -13.08
CA LEU A 19 -2.81 5.76 -13.42
C LEU A 19 -3.71 6.45 -12.36
N PRO A 20 -4.34 7.59 -12.69
CA PRO A 20 -5.29 8.26 -11.80
C PRO A 20 -6.54 7.39 -11.58
N ILE A 21 -7.02 7.28 -10.34
CA ILE A 21 -8.16 6.41 -9.97
C ILE A 21 -9.45 7.18 -9.69
N GLU A 22 -9.44 8.51 -9.78
CA GLU A 22 -10.55 9.39 -9.39
C GLU A 22 -11.81 9.09 -10.21
N LYS A 23 -11.67 8.76 -11.50
CA LYS A 23 -12.81 8.38 -12.34
C LYS A 23 -13.43 7.05 -11.90
N ALA A 24 -12.60 6.08 -11.53
CA ALA A 24 -13.09 4.80 -11.03
C ALA A 24 -13.78 4.97 -9.67
N MET A 25 -13.19 5.76 -8.75
CA MET A 25 -13.83 6.11 -7.48
C MET A 25 -15.22 6.72 -7.68
N LYS A 26 -15.33 7.75 -8.54
CA LYS A 26 -16.62 8.37 -8.86
C LYS A 26 -17.65 7.40 -9.42
N ALA A 27 -17.22 6.41 -10.20
CA ALA A 27 -18.12 5.37 -10.71
C ALA A 27 -18.66 4.49 -9.56
N TYR A 28 -17.82 4.11 -8.60
CA TYR A 28 -18.28 3.39 -7.40
C TYR A 28 -19.23 4.24 -6.56
N ASP A 29 -18.94 5.53 -6.36
CA ASP A 29 -19.82 6.45 -5.63
C ASP A 29 -21.21 6.52 -6.27
N GLN A 30 -21.28 6.55 -7.60
CA GLN A 30 -22.55 6.55 -8.34
C GLN A 30 -23.30 5.22 -8.24
N ILE A 31 -22.59 4.10 -8.36
CA ILE A 31 -23.17 2.75 -8.29
C ILE A 31 -23.73 2.47 -6.89
N LEU A 32 -22.97 2.83 -5.85
CA LEU A 32 -23.29 2.51 -4.45
C LEU A 32 -24.10 3.62 -3.76
N GLY A 33 -24.15 4.83 -4.31
CA GLY A 33 -24.68 6.00 -3.61
C GLY A 33 -26.13 5.89 -3.15
N LYS A 34 -26.99 5.13 -3.86
CA LYS A 34 -28.36 4.86 -3.38
C LYS A 34 -28.37 3.89 -2.19
N VAL A 35 -27.49 2.89 -2.21
CA VAL A 35 -27.40 1.84 -1.19
C VAL A 35 -26.74 2.38 0.08
N PHE A 36 -25.76 3.27 -0.06
CA PHE A 36 -25.05 3.91 1.07
C PHE A 36 -25.72 5.23 1.51
N LYS A 37 -26.94 5.50 1.06
CA LYS A 37 -27.61 6.75 1.42
C LYS A 37 -27.90 6.78 2.93
N GLY A 38 -27.42 7.81 3.61
CA GLY A 38 -27.63 8.01 5.05
C GLY A 38 -26.62 7.28 5.93
N THR A 39 -25.57 6.70 5.35
CA THR A 39 -24.40 6.22 6.10
C THR A 39 -23.26 7.23 5.98
N ASP A 40 -22.42 7.29 7.00
CA ASP A 40 -21.15 8.01 6.94
C ASP A 40 -20.10 7.17 6.20
N SER A 41 -19.12 7.83 5.58
CA SER A 41 -18.01 7.12 4.96
C SER A 41 -17.10 6.51 6.03
N ASP A 42 -16.71 5.26 5.82
CA ASP A 42 -15.90 4.48 6.74
C ASP A 42 -14.86 3.59 6.01
N LEU A 43 -14.52 2.45 6.61
CA LEU A 43 -13.58 1.47 6.07
C LEU A 43 -14.02 0.92 4.70
N ALA A 44 -15.32 0.94 4.37
CA ALA A 44 -15.84 0.47 3.11
C ALA A 44 -15.28 1.27 1.92
N GLU A 45 -15.36 2.61 1.94
CA GLU A 45 -14.85 3.46 0.86
C GLU A 45 -13.32 3.40 0.76
N GLU A 46 -12.62 3.32 1.89
CA GLU A 46 -11.16 3.10 1.91
C GLU A 46 -10.78 1.79 1.18
N ASN A 47 -11.50 0.71 1.49
CA ASN A 47 -11.24 -0.59 0.90
C ASN A 47 -11.56 -0.62 -0.60
N ILE A 48 -12.59 0.12 -1.05
CA ILE A 48 -12.88 0.30 -2.49
C ILE A 48 -11.67 0.93 -3.20
N GLN A 49 -11.07 1.97 -2.60
CA GLN A 49 -9.91 2.63 -3.17
C GLN A 49 -8.71 1.66 -3.31
N ALA A 50 -8.46 0.82 -2.31
CA ALA A 50 -7.41 -0.21 -2.39
C ALA A 50 -7.72 -1.27 -3.46
N ARG A 51 -8.96 -1.74 -3.57
CA ARG A 51 -9.40 -2.74 -4.56
C ARG A 51 -9.33 -2.22 -6.00
N ILE A 52 -9.64 -0.95 -6.23
CA ILE A 52 -9.47 -0.32 -7.55
C ILE A 52 -8.00 -0.39 -7.98
N ARG A 53 -7.06 -0.08 -7.07
CA ARG A 53 -5.62 -0.19 -7.37
C ARG A 53 -5.21 -1.63 -7.67
N GLY A 54 -5.68 -2.59 -6.86
CA GLY A 54 -5.47 -4.02 -7.09
C GLY A 54 -5.92 -4.45 -8.49
N ASN A 55 -7.13 -4.06 -8.89
CA ASN A 55 -7.68 -4.37 -10.22
C ASN A 55 -6.84 -3.80 -11.36
N LEU A 56 -6.34 -2.56 -11.24
CA LEU A 56 -5.46 -1.96 -12.26
C LEU A 56 -4.14 -2.71 -12.38
N LEU A 57 -3.52 -3.09 -11.25
CA LEU A 57 -2.28 -3.88 -11.25
C LEU A 57 -2.49 -5.26 -11.91
N MET A 58 -3.60 -5.93 -11.60
CA MET A 58 -3.93 -7.21 -12.23
C MET A 58 -4.24 -7.07 -13.72
N ALA A 59 -4.89 -5.98 -14.15
CA ALA A 59 -5.09 -5.71 -15.58
C ALA A 59 -3.75 -5.55 -16.33
N LEU A 60 -2.79 -4.83 -15.73
CA LEU A 60 -1.44 -4.71 -16.29
C LEU A 60 -0.72 -6.06 -16.32
N SER A 61 -0.79 -6.84 -15.25
CA SER A 61 -0.25 -8.20 -15.17
C SER A 61 -0.74 -9.06 -16.32
N ASN A 62 -2.06 -9.16 -16.48
CA ASN A 62 -2.70 -9.98 -17.51
C ASN A 62 -2.32 -9.52 -18.92
N LYS A 63 -2.22 -8.20 -19.16
CA LYS A 63 -1.92 -7.66 -20.50
C LYS A 63 -0.45 -7.74 -20.87
N LYS A 64 0.45 -7.65 -19.89
CA LYS A 64 1.90 -7.54 -20.10
C LYS A 64 2.67 -8.82 -19.75
N GLY A 65 2.02 -9.81 -19.13
CA GLY A 65 2.68 -10.98 -18.56
C GLY A 65 3.56 -10.64 -17.35
N TRP A 66 3.32 -9.50 -16.69
CA TRP A 66 4.08 -9.08 -15.52
C TRP A 66 3.57 -9.77 -14.25
N MET A 67 4.45 -10.00 -13.28
CA MET A 67 4.05 -10.48 -11.96
C MET A 67 3.88 -9.29 -11.00
N VAL A 68 2.70 -9.15 -10.41
CA VAL A 68 2.46 -8.13 -9.38
C VAL A 68 3.09 -8.60 -8.06
N LEU A 69 3.89 -7.74 -7.45
CA LEU A 69 4.50 -7.98 -6.15
C LEU A 69 3.64 -7.34 -5.06
N ALA A 70 3.10 -8.15 -4.16
CA ALA A 70 2.41 -7.66 -2.97
C ALA A 70 3.43 -7.15 -1.94
N THR A 71 3.10 -6.05 -1.27
CA THR A 71 4.03 -5.33 -0.38
C THR A 71 3.67 -5.45 1.11
N GLY A 72 2.73 -6.32 1.47
CA GLY A 72 2.43 -6.64 2.86
C GLY A 72 3.61 -7.32 3.55
N ASN A 73 3.85 -6.95 4.81
CA ASN A 73 4.92 -7.53 5.64
C ASN A 73 4.36 -8.38 6.79
N LYS A 74 5.23 -9.11 7.50
CA LYS A 74 4.81 -10.07 8.52
C LYS A 74 3.92 -9.46 9.59
N SER A 75 4.31 -8.28 10.09
CA SER A 75 3.60 -7.61 11.18
C SER A 75 2.19 -7.20 10.77
N GLU A 76 2.01 -6.71 9.54
CA GLU A 76 0.70 -6.34 9.00
C GLU A 76 -0.17 -7.58 8.74
N PHE A 77 0.41 -8.64 8.16
CA PHE A 77 -0.32 -9.88 7.89
C PHE A 77 -0.76 -10.61 9.16
N SER A 78 0.06 -10.61 10.22
CA SER A 78 -0.20 -11.36 11.45
C SER A 78 -1.46 -10.89 12.19
N VAL A 79 -1.88 -9.65 11.96
CA VAL A 79 -3.10 -9.06 12.56
C VAL A 79 -4.15 -8.70 11.51
N GLY A 80 -3.97 -9.13 10.26
CA GLY A 80 -4.91 -8.84 9.17
C GLY A 80 -5.04 -7.35 8.82
N TYR A 81 -4.00 -6.55 9.05
CA TYR A 81 -3.99 -5.11 8.73
C TYR A 81 -3.74 -4.86 7.25
N CYS A 82 -4.66 -5.35 6.42
CA CYS A 82 -4.56 -5.36 4.97
C CYS A 82 -5.95 -5.36 4.34
N THR A 83 -6.04 -4.90 3.09
CA THR A 83 -7.28 -4.99 2.31
C THR A 83 -7.23 -6.23 1.45
N LEU A 84 -8.12 -7.19 1.72
CA LEU A 84 -8.30 -8.34 0.84
C LEU A 84 -8.68 -7.86 -0.57
N TYR A 85 -7.98 -8.40 -1.58
CA TYR A 85 -8.05 -7.99 -2.98
C TYR A 85 -7.62 -6.54 -3.28
N GLY A 86 -7.04 -5.85 -2.29
CA GLY A 86 -6.42 -4.54 -2.45
C GLY A 86 -4.89 -4.65 -2.45
N ASP A 87 -4.26 -4.22 -1.37
CA ASP A 87 -2.80 -4.27 -1.18
C ASP A 87 -2.23 -5.70 -1.12
N MET A 88 -3.07 -6.71 -0.84
CA MET A 88 -2.70 -8.12 -0.93
C MET A 88 -2.70 -8.66 -2.36
N ALA A 89 -3.25 -7.93 -3.34
CA ALA A 89 -3.33 -8.41 -4.72
C ALA A 89 -1.92 -8.53 -5.32
N GLY A 90 -1.50 -9.75 -5.65
CA GLY A 90 -0.19 -10.02 -6.25
C GLY A 90 0.05 -11.51 -6.47
N GLY A 91 0.99 -11.81 -7.36
CA GLY A 91 1.46 -13.19 -7.60
C GLY A 91 2.52 -13.65 -6.60
N PHE A 92 3.21 -12.71 -5.95
CA PHE A 92 4.24 -13.02 -4.94
C PHE A 92 4.38 -11.90 -3.90
N ALA A 93 4.53 -12.27 -2.63
CA ALA A 93 4.68 -11.33 -1.52
C ALA A 93 6.11 -11.38 -0.96
N VAL A 94 6.98 -10.50 -1.48
CA VAL A 94 8.45 -10.56 -1.31
C VAL A 94 8.87 -10.43 0.16
N ILE A 95 8.14 -9.63 0.94
CA ILE A 95 8.49 -9.30 2.33
C ILE A 95 7.49 -9.88 3.35
N LYS A 96 6.67 -10.86 2.94
CA LYS A 96 5.58 -11.40 3.79
C LYS A 96 6.05 -11.97 5.13
N ASP A 97 7.28 -12.48 5.19
CA ASP A 97 7.85 -13.10 6.39
C ASP A 97 8.83 -12.17 7.13
N VAL A 98 8.91 -10.89 6.73
CA VAL A 98 9.81 -9.89 7.33
C VAL A 98 9.00 -9.00 8.29
N PRO A 99 9.33 -8.97 9.60
CA PRO A 99 8.72 -8.02 10.53
C PRO A 99 9.04 -6.56 10.16
N LYS A 100 8.14 -5.62 10.48
CA LYS A 100 8.27 -4.22 10.08
C LYS A 100 9.57 -3.58 10.56
N ILE A 101 10.01 -3.88 11.77
CA ILE A 101 11.29 -3.39 12.31
C ILE A 101 12.45 -3.83 11.42
N TRP A 102 12.42 -5.06 10.92
CA TRP A 102 13.43 -5.58 9.99
C TRP A 102 13.32 -4.94 8.61
N VAL A 103 12.12 -4.65 8.11
CA VAL A 103 11.95 -3.87 6.87
C VAL A 103 12.67 -2.52 6.99
N TYR A 104 12.52 -1.82 8.12
CA TYR A 104 13.23 -0.55 8.35
C TYR A 104 14.76 -0.75 8.44
N LYS A 105 15.23 -1.72 9.23
CA LYS A 105 16.67 -2.01 9.39
C LYS A 105 17.33 -2.36 8.06
N ILE A 106 16.73 -3.26 7.28
CA ILE A 106 17.24 -3.67 5.96
C ILE A 106 17.29 -2.46 5.03
N SER A 107 16.24 -1.65 5.01
CA SER A 107 16.19 -0.51 4.11
C SER A 107 17.21 0.56 4.47
N HIS A 108 17.44 0.83 5.77
CA HIS A 108 18.54 1.69 6.22
C HIS A 108 19.90 1.14 5.82
N TRP A 109 20.12 -0.16 6.00
CA TRP A 109 21.36 -0.81 5.60
C TRP A 109 21.60 -0.69 4.09
N VAL A 110 20.61 -1.00 3.24
CA VAL A 110 20.70 -0.84 1.77
C VAL A 110 20.99 0.61 1.39
N ASN A 111 20.29 1.57 1.98
CA ASN A 111 20.47 3.00 1.69
C ASN A 111 21.88 3.48 2.06
N SER A 112 22.44 3.00 3.19
CA SER A 112 23.81 3.32 3.60
C SER A 112 24.87 2.80 2.61
N LYS A 113 24.63 1.64 1.99
CA LYS A 113 25.53 1.03 1.01
C LYS A 113 25.44 1.71 -0.36
N LYS A 114 24.23 2.10 -0.79
CA LYS A 114 23.97 2.65 -2.12
C LYS A 114 24.06 4.18 -2.21
N ARG A 115 24.36 4.89 -1.10
CA ARG A 115 24.36 6.37 -1.01
C ARG A 115 23.10 7.00 -1.61
N LEU A 116 21.94 6.36 -1.41
CA LEU A 116 20.67 6.88 -1.91
C LEU A 116 20.33 8.15 -1.14
N SER A 117 20.26 9.28 -1.84
CA SER A 117 20.12 10.62 -1.25
C SER A 117 18.73 10.90 -0.65
N GLN A 118 17.76 10.02 -0.88
CA GLN A 118 16.39 10.18 -0.40
C GLN A 118 15.98 8.95 0.39
N ASN A 119 15.84 9.13 1.70
CA ASN A 119 15.34 8.10 2.59
C ASN A 119 13.81 8.23 2.70
N PRO A 120 13.02 7.29 2.17
CA PRO A 120 11.56 7.38 2.19
C PRO A 120 10.92 7.20 3.56
N PHE A 121 11.69 6.84 4.60
CA PHE A 121 11.14 6.48 5.92
C PHE A 121 10.89 7.66 6.87
N TYR A 122 11.20 8.91 6.47
CA TYR A 122 10.94 10.09 7.32
C TYR A 122 9.47 10.55 7.28
N GLU A 123 8.71 10.19 6.23
CA GLU A 123 7.26 10.37 6.21
C GLU A 123 6.63 9.01 6.60
N ARG A 124 5.81 8.96 7.66
CA ARG A 124 4.94 7.78 7.88
C ARG A 124 4.20 7.54 6.56
N PRO A 125 4.17 6.30 6.03
CA PRO A 125 3.28 5.99 4.92
C PRO A 125 1.85 6.12 5.43
N SER A 126 1.29 7.31 5.35
CA SER A 126 -0.16 7.48 5.42
C SER A 126 -0.71 6.79 4.17
N ALA A 127 -1.58 5.82 4.35
CA ALA A 127 -2.61 5.61 3.34
C ALA A 127 -3.17 7.00 3.04
N ASN A 128 -3.17 7.44 1.77
CA ASN A 128 -3.51 8.81 1.36
C ASN A 128 -5.00 9.14 1.52
N TRP A 129 -5.59 8.71 2.61
CA TRP A 129 -6.96 8.93 2.99
C TRP A 129 -7.01 10.00 4.07
N THR A 130 -7.82 11.01 3.81
CA THR A 130 -8.06 12.15 4.71
C THR A 130 -9.36 12.00 5.52
N GLY A 131 -10.04 10.85 5.43
CA GLY A 131 -11.24 10.55 6.21
C GLY A 131 -10.93 9.99 7.60
N PRO A 132 -11.94 9.47 8.32
CA PRO A 132 -11.78 8.97 9.69
C PRO A 132 -10.66 7.92 9.75
N LYS A 133 -9.81 7.98 10.78
CA LYS A 133 -8.72 6.99 10.96
C LYS A 133 -9.31 5.58 11.00
N ARG A 134 -8.65 4.62 10.32
CA ARG A 134 -8.92 3.17 10.46
C ARG A 134 -9.25 2.82 11.92
N TYR A 135 -10.42 2.22 12.14
CA TYR A 135 -10.71 1.50 13.37
C TYR A 135 -9.61 0.44 13.57
N GLY A 136 -8.91 0.49 14.70
CA GLY A 136 -7.72 -0.33 14.94
C GLY A 136 -6.45 0.27 14.34
N THR A 137 -5.94 1.32 14.97
CA THR A 137 -4.54 1.72 14.74
C THR A 137 -3.66 0.56 15.22
N LEU A 138 -2.73 0.10 14.39
CA LEU A 138 -1.76 -0.92 14.80
C LEU A 138 -1.08 -0.49 16.11
N PRO A 139 -0.90 -1.39 17.09
CA PRO A 139 0.01 -1.12 18.18
C PRO A 139 1.41 -0.82 17.60
N PRO A 140 2.25 -0.05 18.31
CA PRO A 140 3.58 0.26 17.80
C PRO A 140 4.37 -1.04 17.56
N TYR A 141 5.19 -1.04 16.51
CA TYR A 141 5.82 -2.26 15.97
C TYR A 141 6.79 -2.93 16.95
N ASP A 142 7.32 -2.20 17.93
CA ASP A 142 8.12 -2.72 19.04
C ASP A 142 7.34 -3.66 19.97
N LEU A 143 6.03 -3.46 20.08
CA LEU A 143 5.12 -4.37 20.78
C LEU A 143 4.57 -5.47 19.87
N LEU A 144 4.33 -5.15 18.60
CA LEU A 144 3.71 -6.06 17.65
C LEU A 144 4.67 -7.14 17.12
N ASP A 145 5.85 -6.75 16.67
CA ASP A 145 6.80 -7.66 16.00
C ASP A 145 7.25 -8.85 16.87
N PRO A 146 7.46 -8.72 18.20
CA PRO A 146 7.87 -9.85 19.04
C PRO A 146 6.84 -10.98 19.17
N ILE A 147 5.57 -10.70 18.89
CA ILE A 147 4.46 -11.67 19.02
C ILE A 147 3.90 -12.14 17.67
N CYS A 148 4.48 -11.66 16.56
CA CYS A 148 4.12 -12.04 15.19
C CYS A 148 4.97 -13.21 14.66
#